data_AF-A0A7V2Y2K1-F1
#
_entry.id   AF-A0A7V2Y2K1-F1
#
_cell.length_a   1.000
_cell.length_b   1.000
_cell.length_c   1.000
_cell.angle_alpha   90.00
_cell.angle_beta   90.00
_cell.angle_gamma   90.00
#
_symmetry.space_group_name_H-M   'P 1'
#
loop_
_entity.id
_entity.type
_entity.pdbx_description
1 polymer ?
#
loop_
_entity_poly.entity_id
_entity_poly.type
_entity_poly.pdbx_seq_one_letter_code
_entity_poly.pdbx_strand_id
1 'polypeptide(L)'
;MIFDGVAVIPEYLADVNVVWCPSWGAQTDPMARYDRSKGNGDGMIAPCEITKEPYDYTGWAIIDDVNILGAAKLGQEGSGPGGRWEEAEYQDTPWGELGAANAGSGAPGRASDEDFVVSQTHAGTQAGGGNTMYRLRQGIERFFITDINNPAATAEAASVIPVMWDHISTSTADFSHVPGGGNVLYMDGHVEFLRYPAERFPMTPDSARIFGRYDRPFDGF
;
A
#
# COMPACT_ATOMS: atom_id res chain seq x y z
N MET A 1 -2.22 5.98 1.19
CA MET A 1 -0.81 5.78 0.79
C MET A 1 -0.64 5.75 -0.73
N ILE A 2 -0.20 6.89 -1.23
CA ILE A 2 0.69 6.97 -2.39
C ILE A 2 2.04 7.45 -1.84
N PHE A 3 3.08 7.53 -2.66
CA PHE A 3 4.36 8.16 -2.27
C PHE A 3 4.14 9.45 -1.46
N ASP A 4 5.06 9.78 -0.53
CA ASP A 4 5.13 11.16 -0.04
C ASP A 4 5.45 12.05 -1.24
N GLY A 5 4.45 12.79 -1.73
CA GLY A 5 4.60 13.62 -2.91
C GLY A 5 5.76 14.59 -2.77
N VAL A 6 6.02 15.12 -1.56
CA VAL A 6 7.13 16.03 -1.29
C VAL A 6 8.48 15.34 -1.50
N ALA A 7 8.56 14.05 -1.21
CA ALA A 7 9.78 13.26 -1.38
C ALA A 7 10.03 12.81 -2.84
N VAL A 8 8.98 12.75 -3.68
CA VAL A 8 9.11 12.21 -5.05
C VAL A 8 8.94 13.24 -6.15
N ILE A 9 8.27 14.38 -5.91
CA ILE A 9 8.07 15.42 -6.91
C ILE A 9 9.09 16.56 -6.73
N PRO A 10 9.72 17.06 -7.81
CA PRO A 10 9.56 16.61 -9.20
C PRO A 10 10.53 15.51 -9.66
N GLU A 11 11.56 15.17 -8.88
CA GLU A 11 12.72 14.43 -9.38
C GLU A 11 12.42 12.96 -9.75
N TYR A 12 11.54 12.29 -9.00
CA TYR A 12 11.21 10.88 -9.16
C TYR A 12 9.82 10.64 -9.77
N LEU A 13 8.92 11.63 -9.67
CA LEU A 13 7.60 11.65 -10.27
C LEU A 13 7.40 12.96 -11.06
N ALA A 14 7.92 12.98 -12.29
CA ALA A 14 7.85 14.16 -13.16
C ALA A 14 6.47 14.36 -13.82
N ASP A 15 5.61 13.33 -13.81
CA ASP A 15 4.29 13.35 -14.41
C ASP A 15 3.26 12.65 -13.50
N VAL A 16 2.29 13.42 -13.02
CA VAL A 16 1.19 12.93 -12.16
C VAL A 16 0.25 11.96 -12.89
N ASN A 17 0.29 11.90 -14.22
CA ASN A 17 -0.46 10.88 -14.98
C ASN A 17 0.07 9.46 -14.72
N VAL A 18 1.31 9.30 -14.25
CA VAL A 18 1.86 7.98 -13.88
C VAL A 18 1.08 7.36 -12.72
N VAL A 19 0.56 8.20 -11.82
CA VAL A 19 -0.25 7.76 -10.69
C VAL A 19 -1.75 7.81 -10.99
N TRP A 20 -2.12 7.83 -12.26
CA TRP A 20 -3.51 7.87 -12.72
C TRP A 20 -3.90 6.60 -13.49
N CYS A 21 -5.06 6.05 -13.16
CA CYS A 21 -5.65 4.94 -13.89
C CYS A 21 -6.61 5.50 -14.95
N PRO A 22 -6.40 5.26 -16.25
CA PRO A 22 -7.30 5.73 -17.30
C PRO A 22 -8.73 5.19 -17.18
N SER A 23 -8.90 4.06 -16.49
CA SER A 23 -10.22 3.44 -16.21
C SER A 23 -10.90 4.02 -14.97
N TRP A 24 -10.26 4.95 -14.25
CA TRP A 24 -10.84 5.55 -13.05
C TRP A 24 -12.10 6.36 -13.37
N GLY A 25 -13.21 5.98 -12.75
CA GLY A 25 -14.53 6.55 -13.05
C GLY A 25 -14.99 7.68 -12.13
N ALA A 26 -14.37 7.87 -10.96
CA ALA A 26 -14.89 8.82 -9.97
C ALA A 26 -14.52 10.28 -10.27
N GLN A 27 -13.42 10.53 -10.97
CA GLN A 27 -13.03 11.85 -11.49
C GLN A 27 -12.47 11.71 -12.91
N THR A 28 -12.52 12.79 -13.69
CA THR A 28 -12.18 12.75 -15.13
C THR A 28 -10.69 12.69 -15.43
N ASP A 29 -9.86 13.24 -14.54
CA ASP A 29 -8.43 13.44 -14.74
C ASP A 29 -7.74 13.73 -13.39
N PRO A 30 -6.39 13.69 -13.33
CA PRO A 30 -5.64 14.02 -12.11
C PRO A 30 -5.97 15.41 -11.54
N MET A 31 -6.17 16.43 -12.40
CA MET A 31 -6.51 17.79 -11.96
C MET A 31 -7.88 17.85 -11.27
N ALA A 32 -8.86 17.08 -11.75
CA ALA A 32 -10.19 16.96 -11.15
C ALA A 32 -10.10 16.33 -9.77
N ARG A 33 -9.21 15.35 -9.59
CA ARG A 33 -9.04 14.64 -8.34
C ARG A 33 -8.18 15.41 -7.33
N TYR A 34 -6.90 15.61 -7.63
CA TYR A 34 -5.91 16.04 -6.66
C TYR A 34 -6.01 17.53 -6.36
N ASP A 35 -6.11 18.39 -7.39
CA ASP A 35 -6.23 19.85 -7.20
C ASP A 35 -7.68 20.28 -6.89
N ARG A 36 -8.63 20.01 -7.79
CA ARG A 36 -9.99 20.59 -7.68
C ARG A 36 -10.88 19.97 -6.62
N SER A 37 -10.83 18.64 -6.44
CA SER A 37 -11.72 17.95 -5.50
C SER A 37 -11.14 17.80 -4.09
N LYS A 38 -9.82 17.64 -3.98
CA LYS A 38 -9.13 17.32 -2.72
C LYS A 38 -8.08 18.37 -2.32
N GLY A 39 -7.67 19.21 -3.26
CA GLY A 39 -6.64 20.21 -3.10
C GLY A 39 -7.20 21.62 -2.95
N ASN A 40 -6.39 22.61 -3.32
CA ASN A 40 -6.71 24.03 -3.15
C ASN A 40 -7.43 24.66 -4.36
N GLY A 41 -7.49 23.98 -5.51
CA GLY A 41 -8.17 24.44 -6.72
C GLY A 41 -7.46 25.59 -7.44
N ASP A 42 -6.15 25.73 -7.28
CA ASP A 42 -5.36 26.80 -7.89
C ASP A 42 -4.89 26.50 -9.32
N GLY A 43 -5.17 25.29 -9.82
CA GLY A 43 -4.82 24.86 -11.17
C GLY A 43 -3.45 24.20 -11.28
N MET A 44 -2.78 23.90 -10.16
CA MET A 44 -1.55 23.12 -10.09
C MET A 44 -1.69 22.01 -9.05
N ILE A 45 -1.32 20.78 -9.40
CA ILE A 45 -1.24 19.69 -8.40
C ILE A 45 0.02 19.87 -7.58
N ALA A 46 -0.14 20.27 -6.32
CA ALA A 46 0.96 20.35 -5.38
C ALA A 46 1.33 18.94 -4.86
N PRO A 47 2.60 18.72 -4.47
CA PRO A 47 3.04 17.44 -3.93
C PRO A 47 2.18 16.90 -2.77
N CYS A 48 1.67 17.79 -1.91
CA CYS A 48 0.82 17.43 -0.78
C CYS A 48 -0.63 17.04 -1.15
N GLU A 49 -1.04 17.24 -2.40
CA GLU A 49 -2.41 16.97 -2.87
C GLU A 49 -2.57 15.55 -3.45
N ILE A 50 -1.46 14.86 -3.72
CA ILE A 50 -1.50 13.50 -4.23
C ILE A 50 -1.90 12.55 -3.11
N THR A 51 -2.94 11.75 -3.38
CA THR A 51 -3.52 10.77 -2.45
C THR A 51 -3.51 9.37 -3.09
N LYS A 52 -3.84 8.32 -2.32
CA LYS A 52 -3.71 6.92 -2.78
C LYS A 52 -4.46 6.64 -4.10
N GLU A 53 -5.74 6.95 -4.21
CA GLU A 53 -6.46 6.52 -5.40
C GLU A 53 -6.01 7.35 -6.60
N PRO A 54 -5.95 6.75 -7.80
CA PRO A 54 -6.43 5.40 -8.14
C PRO A 54 -5.45 4.23 -7.91
N TYR A 55 -4.22 4.47 -7.42
CA TYR A 55 -3.23 3.41 -7.19
C TYR A 55 -2.66 3.39 -5.78
N ASP A 56 -2.77 2.26 -5.11
CA ASP A 56 -2.12 2.06 -3.82
C ASP A 56 -0.61 1.81 -4.00
N TYR A 57 0.20 2.55 -3.25
CA TYR A 57 1.65 2.36 -3.09
C TYR A 57 2.04 2.61 -1.63
N THR A 58 2.56 1.59 -0.96
CA THR A 58 2.86 1.65 0.48
C THR A 58 4.34 1.97 0.75
N GLY A 59 5.24 1.65 -0.19
CA GLY A 59 6.69 1.76 0.00
C GLY A 59 7.31 0.68 0.89
N TRP A 60 6.57 -0.39 1.20
CA TRP A 60 7.01 -1.50 2.02
C TRP A 60 6.87 -2.82 1.28
N ALA A 61 7.81 -3.74 1.49
CA ALA A 61 7.81 -5.06 0.88
C ALA A 61 6.79 -5.96 1.59
N ILE A 62 5.52 -5.83 1.18
CA ILE A 62 4.38 -6.57 1.71
C ILE A 62 3.94 -7.60 0.69
N ILE A 63 3.79 -8.84 1.13
CA ILE A 63 3.37 -9.96 0.28
C ILE A 63 2.10 -10.63 0.79
N ASP A 64 1.62 -10.26 1.98
CA ASP A 64 0.48 -10.86 2.65
C ASP A 64 -0.21 -9.82 3.56
N ASP A 65 -1.54 -9.88 3.65
CA ASP A 65 -2.35 -9.04 4.53
C ASP A 65 -1.95 -9.18 6.01
N VAL A 66 -1.38 -10.32 6.42
CA VAL A 66 -0.85 -10.52 7.77
C VAL A 66 0.31 -9.56 8.09
N ASN A 67 1.07 -9.11 7.08
CA ASN A 67 2.14 -8.13 7.28
C ASN A 67 1.57 -6.78 7.76
N ILE A 68 0.29 -6.51 7.45
CA ILE A 68 -0.43 -5.27 7.77
C ILE A 68 -1.24 -5.44 9.05
N LEU A 69 -2.14 -6.42 9.07
CA LEU A 69 -3.15 -6.63 10.11
C LEU A 69 -2.61 -7.42 11.31
N GLY A 70 -1.55 -8.19 11.11
CA GLY A 70 -1.08 -9.17 12.07
C GLY A 70 -1.99 -10.40 12.15
N ALA A 71 -1.47 -11.47 12.76
CA ALA A 71 -2.17 -12.76 12.84
C ALA A 71 -3.51 -12.70 13.59
N ALA A 72 -3.65 -11.76 14.53
CA ALA A 72 -4.84 -11.62 15.36
C ALA A 72 -6.07 -11.07 14.60
N LYS A 73 -5.87 -10.42 13.44
CA LYS A 73 -6.95 -9.77 12.67
C LYS A 73 -7.11 -10.28 11.25
N LEU A 74 -6.17 -11.09 10.77
CA LEU A 74 -6.29 -11.76 9.48
C LEU A 74 -7.61 -12.53 9.39
N GLY A 75 -8.35 -12.36 8.29
CA GLY A 75 -9.66 -12.98 8.05
C GLY A 75 -10.82 -12.40 8.84
N GLN A 76 -10.62 -11.38 9.68
CA GLN A 76 -11.69 -10.74 10.45
C GLN A 76 -12.25 -9.50 9.75
N GLU A 77 -13.34 -8.98 10.30
CA GLU A 77 -14.02 -7.78 9.82
C GLU A 77 -13.87 -6.67 10.84
N GLY A 78 -13.55 -5.47 10.37
CA GLY A 78 -13.63 -4.25 11.16
C GLY A 78 -15.06 -3.74 11.30
N SER A 79 -15.24 -2.70 12.11
CA SER A 79 -16.56 -2.13 12.41
C SER A 79 -17.12 -1.23 11.30
N GLY A 80 -16.34 -0.93 10.26
CA GLY A 80 -16.75 -0.07 9.17
C GLY A 80 -17.68 -0.74 8.14
N PRO A 81 -18.32 0.05 7.26
CA PRO A 81 -19.11 -0.45 6.14
C PRO A 81 -18.38 -1.53 5.32
N GLY A 82 -19.06 -2.66 5.09
CA GLY A 82 -18.49 -3.80 4.36
C GLY A 82 -17.42 -4.57 5.13
N GLY A 83 -17.32 -4.39 6.45
CA GLY A 83 -16.33 -5.06 7.30
C GLY A 83 -14.94 -4.44 7.22
N ARG A 84 -14.81 -3.20 6.71
CA ARG A 84 -13.54 -2.49 6.65
C ARG A 84 -13.05 -2.09 8.04
N TRP A 85 -11.74 -1.97 8.18
CA TRP A 85 -11.12 -1.49 9.41
C TRP A 85 -11.17 0.03 9.52
N GLU A 86 -11.65 0.53 10.65
CA GLU A 86 -11.62 1.94 11.02
C GLU A 86 -10.28 2.29 11.71
N GLU A 87 -9.89 3.56 11.67
CA GLU A 87 -8.56 4.04 12.09
C GLU A 87 -8.13 3.57 13.49
N ALA A 88 -9.04 3.67 14.48
CA ALA A 88 -8.76 3.21 15.85
C ALA A 88 -8.50 1.69 15.94
N GLU A 89 -8.96 0.91 14.97
CA GLU A 89 -8.80 -0.54 14.92
C GLU A 89 -7.46 -0.96 14.30
N TYR A 90 -6.60 -0.03 13.89
CA TYR A 90 -5.24 -0.39 13.46
C TYR A 90 -4.22 -0.36 14.60
N GLN A 91 -4.56 0.20 15.77
CA GLN A 91 -3.61 0.45 16.88
C GLN A 91 -2.83 -0.78 17.36
N ASP A 92 -3.42 -1.96 17.26
CA ASP A 92 -2.90 -3.27 17.64
C ASP A 92 -2.51 -4.13 16.42
N THR A 93 -2.03 -3.48 15.36
CA THR A 93 -1.54 -4.13 14.14
C THR A 93 -0.11 -3.70 13.82
N PRO A 94 0.67 -4.49 13.05
CA PRO A 94 1.95 -4.06 12.50
C PRO A 94 1.91 -2.67 11.87
N TRP A 95 0.87 -2.36 11.11
CA TRP A 95 0.69 -1.06 10.46
C TRP A 95 0.47 0.06 11.47
N GLY A 96 -0.27 -0.22 12.54
CA GLY A 96 -0.50 0.73 13.61
C GLY A 96 0.72 1.02 14.45
N GLU A 97 1.59 0.03 14.68
CA GLU A 97 2.88 0.26 15.33
C GLU A 97 3.76 1.21 14.51
N LEU A 98 3.81 1.01 13.19
CA LEU A 98 4.49 1.93 12.28
C LEU A 98 3.84 3.32 12.29
N GLY A 99 2.50 3.38 12.23
CA GLY A 99 1.75 4.64 12.32
C GLY A 99 2.06 5.41 13.61
N ALA A 100 2.05 4.72 14.76
CA ALA A 100 2.38 5.30 16.05
C ALA A 100 3.84 5.79 16.11
N ALA A 101 4.78 5.05 15.51
CA ALA A 101 6.18 5.47 15.42
C ALA A 101 6.36 6.74 14.56
N ASN A 102 5.53 6.91 13.52
CA ASN A 102 5.52 8.11 12.69
C ASN A 102 4.78 9.29 13.31
N ALA A 103 3.93 9.08 14.31
CA ALA A 103 3.15 10.14 14.98
C ALA A 103 3.97 11.03 15.92
N GLY A 104 5.26 10.72 16.13
CA GLY A 104 6.11 11.42 17.09
C GLY A 104 6.33 12.90 16.72
N SER A 105 5.93 13.82 17.61
CA SER A 105 5.95 15.27 17.38
C SER A 105 7.32 15.90 17.10
N GLY A 106 8.41 15.21 17.46
CA GLY A 106 9.78 15.67 17.21
C GLY A 106 10.33 15.35 15.83
N ALA A 107 9.76 14.35 15.12
CA ALA A 107 10.17 13.97 13.77
C ALA A 107 9.06 13.14 13.09
N PRO A 108 7.92 13.75 12.73
CA PRO A 108 6.81 13.05 12.10
C PRO A 108 7.25 12.36 10.80
N GLY A 109 6.77 11.14 10.55
CA GLY A 109 7.08 10.38 9.33
C GLY A 109 8.46 9.73 9.27
N ARG A 110 9.38 10.05 10.19
CA ARG A 110 10.79 9.57 10.15
C ARG A 110 10.92 8.05 10.26
N ALA A 111 9.98 7.37 10.93
CA ALA A 111 10.03 5.90 11.02
C ALA A 111 9.82 5.23 9.64
N SER A 112 9.23 5.95 8.69
CA SER A 112 9.07 5.48 7.30
C SER A 112 10.32 5.62 6.44
N ASP A 113 11.39 6.25 6.94
CA ASP A 113 12.67 6.36 6.22
C ASP A 113 13.57 5.11 6.41
N GLU A 114 13.25 4.27 7.38
CA GLU A 114 14.05 3.12 7.81
C GLU A 114 13.24 1.81 7.75
N ASP A 115 13.90 0.66 7.88
CA ASP A 115 13.17 -0.60 8.14
C ASP A 115 12.53 -0.55 9.52
N PHE A 116 11.33 -1.10 9.67
CA PHE A 116 10.59 -1.06 10.93
C PHE A 116 10.53 -2.44 11.57
N VAL A 117 10.94 -2.54 12.84
CA VAL A 117 10.86 -3.78 13.61
C VAL A 117 9.58 -3.78 14.43
N VAL A 118 8.66 -4.68 14.10
CA VAL A 118 7.42 -4.84 14.86
C VAL A 118 7.70 -5.46 16.22
N SER A 119 6.84 -5.18 17.19
CA SER A 119 6.97 -5.70 18.55
C SER A 119 6.79 -7.22 18.61
N GLN A 120 7.11 -7.80 19.77
CA GLN A 120 6.91 -9.24 20.01
C GLN A 120 5.45 -9.68 19.88
N THR A 121 4.49 -8.76 20.02
CA THR A 121 3.07 -9.03 19.80
C THR A 121 2.78 -9.44 18.35
N HIS A 122 3.60 -8.99 17.41
CA HIS A 122 3.48 -9.28 15.98
C HIS A 122 4.67 -10.08 15.45
N ALA A 123 5.36 -10.82 16.32
CA ALA A 123 6.48 -11.65 15.91
C ALA A 123 6.06 -12.68 14.86
N GLY A 124 6.89 -12.86 13.83
CA GLY A 124 6.65 -13.82 12.75
C GLY A 124 5.70 -13.35 11.66
N THR A 125 5.19 -12.12 11.74
CA THR A 125 4.23 -11.59 10.76
C THR A 125 4.88 -11.00 9.51
N GLN A 126 6.21 -10.87 9.46
CA GLN A 126 6.91 -10.17 8.37
C GLN A 126 7.69 -11.16 7.48
N ALA A 127 8.45 -10.66 6.50
CA ALA A 127 9.16 -11.45 5.50
C ALA A 127 9.93 -12.65 6.11
N GLY A 128 9.72 -13.84 5.54
CA GLY A 128 10.36 -15.08 6.00
C GLY A 128 9.95 -15.54 7.41
N GLY A 129 8.82 -15.06 7.95
CA GLY A 129 8.46 -15.30 9.35
C GLY A 129 9.30 -14.46 10.32
N GLY A 130 9.79 -13.31 9.86
CA GLY A 130 10.57 -12.37 10.65
C GLY A 130 9.70 -11.33 11.36
N ASN A 131 10.39 -10.34 11.94
CA ASN A 131 9.77 -9.23 12.67
C ASN A 131 10.07 -7.87 12.02
N THR A 132 10.68 -7.86 10.84
CA THR A 132 11.10 -6.64 10.17
C THR A 132 10.21 -6.38 8.96
N MET A 133 9.44 -5.31 9.04
CA MET A 133 8.76 -4.71 7.89
C MET A 133 9.82 -3.97 7.08
N TYR A 134 10.11 -4.48 5.89
CA TYR A 134 11.19 -3.95 5.06
C TYR A 134 10.70 -2.85 4.12
N ARG A 135 11.44 -1.74 4.00
CA ARG A 135 11.20 -0.75 2.95
C ARG A 135 11.50 -1.34 1.58
N LEU A 136 10.66 -1.01 0.59
CA LEU A 136 10.96 -1.34 -0.80
C LEU A 136 12.25 -0.65 -1.23
N ARG A 137 13.20 -1.44 -1.72
CA ARG A 137 14.49 -1.01 -2.26
C ARG A 137 15.05 -2.12 -3.13
N GLN A 138 15.92 -1.77 -4.08
CA GLN A 138 16.60 -2.78 -4.89
C GLN A 138 17.35 -3.78 -4.00
N GLY A 139 17.20 -5.08 -4.28
CA GLY A 139 17.83 -6.14 -3.49
C GLY A 139 17.02 -6.59 -2.28
N ILE A 140 15.83 -6.03 -2.02
CA ILE A 140 14.98 -6.47 -0.90
C ILE A 140 14.40 -7.87 -1.11
N GLU A 141 14.24 -8.30 -2.36
CA GLU A 141 13.77 -9.62 -2.75
C GLU A 141 14.59 -10.75 -2.13
N ARG A 142 15.86 -10.50 -1.76
CA ARG A 142 16.71 -11.48 -1.07
C ARG A 142 16.15 -11.96 0.27
N PHE A 143 15.33 -11.16 0.94
CA PHE A 143 14.68 -11.54 2.20
C PHE A 143 13.47 -12.46 1.99
N PHE A 144 13.08 -12.68 0.74
CA PHE A 144 12.00 -13.55 0.32
C PHE A 144 12.51 -14.81 -0.41
N ILE A 145 13.83 -14.98 -0.52
CA ILE A 145 14.45 -16.19 -1.07
C ILE A 145 14.37 -17.31 -0.03
N THR A 146 13.63 -18.37 -0.36
CA THR A 146 13.50 -19.57 0.48
C THR A 146 14.53 -20.64 0.15
N ASP A 147 14.95 -20.76 -1.12
CA ASP A 147 16.02 -21.64 -1.57
C ASP A 147 17.22 -20.86 -2.10
N ILE A 148 18.24 -20.70 -1.26
CA ILE A 148 19.48 -20.00 -1.61
C ILE A 148 20.32 -20.74 -2.66
N ASN A 149 20.07 -22.02 -2.90
CA ASN A 149 20.82 -22.81 -3.88
C ASN A 149 20.22 -22.72 -5.28
N ASN A 150 19.02 -22.16 -5.44
CA ASN A 150 18.42 -21.91 -6.75
C ASN A 150 18.95 -20.58 -7.33
N PRO A 151 19.71 -20.59 -8.45
CA PRO A 151 20.24 -19.37 -9.06
C PRO A 151 19.13 -18.46 -9.63
N ALA A 152 17.91 -18.97 -9.83
CA ALA A 152 16.75 -18.18 -10.25
C ALA A 152 15.98 -17.56 -9.07
N ALA A 153 16.33 -17.89 -7.82
CA ALA A 153 15.53 -17.53 -6.65
C ALA A 153 15.32 -16.02 -6.48
N THR A 154 16.28 -15.19 -6.89
CA THR A 154 16.14 -13.73 -6.86
C THR A 154 15.05 -13.25 -7.81
N ALA A 155 15.00 -13.76 -9.04
CA ALA A 155 13.97 -13.38 -10.01
C ALA A 155 12.59 -13.89 -9.58
N GLU A 156 12.52 -15.13 -9.05
CA GLU A 156 11.30 -15.69 -8.49
C GLU A 156 10.78 -14.84 -7.31
N ALA A 157 11.65 -14.46 -6.39
CA ALA A 157 11.28 -13.62 -5.25
C ALA A 157 10.79 -12.22 -5.67
N ALA A 158 11.44 -11.58 -6.67
CA ALA A 158 11.00 -10.28 -7.17
C ALA A 158 9.63 -10.34 -7.87
N SER A 159 9.30 -11.47 -8.52
CA SER A 159 8.02 -11.66 -9.22
C SER A 159 6.81 -11.80 -8.30
N VAL A 160 7.01 -11.89 -6.98
CA VAL A 160 5.90 -12.03 -6.02
C VAL A 160 5.77 -10.86 -5.05
N ILE A 161 6.58 -9.81 -5.18
CA ILE A 161 6.51 -8.61 -4.34
C ILE A 161 5.76 -7.50 -5.09
N PRO A 162 4.51 -7.17 -4.69
CA PRO A 162 3.79 -6.03 -5.24
C PRO A 162 4.46 -4.72 -4.87
N VAL A 163 4.55 -3.82 -5.85
CA VAL A 163 5.08 -2.47 -5.71
C VAL A 163 3.94 -1.46 -5.71
N MET A 164 3.03 -1.57 -6.68
CA MET A 164 1.90 -0.66 -6.86
C MET A 164 0.71 -1.44 -7.43
N TRP A 165 -0.52 -1.10 -7.04
CA TRP A 165 -1.71 -1.77 -7.55
C TRP A 165 -2.91 -0.83 -7.66
N ASP A 166 -3.89 -1.21 -8.49
CA ASP A 166 -5.18 -0.51 -8.56
C ASP A 166 -5.85 -0.46 -7.18
N HIS A 167 -6.54 0.65 -6.91
CA HIS A 167 -7.27 0.80 -5.68
C HIS A 167 -8.31 -0.33 -5.49
N ILE A 168 -8.34 -0.88 -4.27
CA ILE A 168 -9.25 -1.95 -3.85
C ILE A 168 -10.08 -1.54 -2.63
N SER A 169 -11.37 -1.90 -2.67
CA SER A 169 -12.37 -1.60 -1.63
C SER A 169 -13.35 -2.76 -1.47
N THR A 170 -14.13 -2.75 -0.40
CA THR A 170 -15.27 -3.66 -0.18
C THR A 170 -16.48 -3.30 -1.06
N SER A 171 -16.43 -2.16 -1.75
CA SER A 171 -17.44 -1.70 -2.69
C SER A 171 -16.92 -1.78 -4.12
N THR A 172 -17.64 -2.52 -4.98
CA THR A 172 -17.34 -2.65 -6.41
C THR A 172 -17.34 -1.33 -7.17
N ALA A 173 -18.02 -0.31 -6.65
CA ALA A 173 -18.07 1.02 -7.28
C ALA A 173 -16.75 1.79 -7.18
N ASP A 174 -15.86 1.38 -6.27
CA ASP A 174 -14.59 2.06 -6.02
C ASP A 174 -13.43 1.45 -6.83
N PHE A 175 -13.71 0.41 -7.63
CA PHE A 175 -12.71 -0.24 -8.47
C PHE A 175 -12.52 0.54 -9.78
N SER A 176 -11.26 0.76 -10.15
CA SER A 176 -10.90 1.22 -11.50
C SER A 176 -11.33 0.23 -12.58
N HIS A 177 -11.35 -1.07 -12.27
CA HIS A 177 -11.65 -2.14 -13.22
C HIS A 177 -12.86 -2.99 -12.77
N VAL A 178 -14.00 -2.79 -13.44
CA VAL A 178 -15.25 -3.57 -13.24
C VAL A 178 -15.30 -4.70 -14.29
N PRO A 179 -15.66 -5.97 -13.96
CA PRO A 179 -16.45 -6.43 -12.81
C PRO A 179 -15.70 -6.75 -11.50
N GLY A 180 -14.49 -6.21 -11.29
CA GLY A 180 -13.74 -6.28 -10.02
C GLY A 180 -12.38 -6.95 -10.20
N GLY A 181 -11.35 -6.37 -9.58
CA GLY A 181 -9.95 -6.75 -9.72
C GLY A 181 -9.07 -5.55 -10.01
N GLY A 182 -7.78 -5.79 -10.16
CA GLY A 182 -6.79 -4.73 -10.32
C GLY A 182 -5.53 -5.19 -11.01
N ASN A 183 -4.91 -4.28 -11.74
CA ASN A 183 -3.54 -4.44 -12.19
C ASN A 183 -2.59 -4.28 -11.00
N VAL A 184 -1.61 -5.16 -10.92
CA VAL A 184 -0.58 -5.16 -9.89
C VAL A 184 0.78 -5.15 -10.59
N LEU A 185 1.57 -4.13 -10.30
CA LEU A 185 2.97 -4.02 -10.69
C LEU A 185 3.84 -4.73 -9.65
N TYR A 186 4.68 -5.66 -10.11
CA TYR A 186 5.62 -6.39 -9.26
C TYR A 186 7.04 -5.86 -9.38
N MET A 187 7.91 -6.24 -8.43
CA MET A 187 9.27 -5.71 -8.30
C MET A 187 10.18 -6.05 -9.48
N ASP A 188 9.93 -7.15 -10.18
CA ASP A 188 10.64 -7.49 -11.43
C ASP A 188 10.16 -6.68 -12.65
N GLY A 189 9.15 -5.81 -12.48
CA GLY A 189 8.61 -4.91 -13.49
C GLY A 189 7.46 -5.48 -14.31
N HIS A 190 7.02 -6.71 -14.09
CA HIS A 190 5.84 -7.22 -14.77
C HIS A 190 4.55 -6.68 -14.13
N VAL A 191 3.48 -6.69 -14.92
CA VAL A 191 2.13 -6.36 -14.46
C VAL A 191 1.23 -7.57 -14.65
N GLU A 192 0.47 -7.92 -13.61
CA GLU A 192 -0.54 -8.96 -13.65
C GLU A 192 -1.90 -8.38 -13.28
N PHE A 193 -2.95 -8.79 -13.99
CA PHE A 193 -4.31 -8.50 -13.57
C PHE A 193 -4.79 -9.58 -12.60
N LEU A 194 -5.04 -9.20 -11.36
CA LEU A 194 -5.65 -10.06 -10.34
C LEU A 194 -7.15 -9.81 -10.27
N ARG A 195 -7.95 -10.86 -10.48
CA ARG A 195 -9.40 -10.80 -10.32
C ARG A 195 -9.75 -10.77 -8.83
N TYR A 196 -10.61 -9.85 -8.42
CA TYR A 196 -11.12 -9.82 -7.04
C TYR A 196 -12.34 -10.76 -6.87
N PRO A 197 -12.41 -11.53 -5.77
CA PRO A 197 -11.34 -11.78 -4.80
C PRO A 197 -10.28 -12.73 -5.37
N ALA A 198 -9.01 -12.44 -5.08
CA ALA A 198 -7.86 -13.27 -5.37
C ALA A 198 -7.41 -14.04 -4.11
N GLU A 199 -6.61 -15.08 -4.31
CA GLU A 199 -6.01 -15.88 -3.22
C GLU A 199 -4.79 -15.21 -2.58
N ARG A 200 -4.28 -14.12 -3.18
CA ARG A 200 -3.06 -13.44 -2.72
C ARG A 200 -3.20 -11.93 -2.71
N PHE A 201 -2.41 -11.30 -1.83
CA PHE A 201 -2.24 -9.86 -1.76
C PHE A 201 -1.81 -9.28 -3.14
N PRO A 202 -2.26 -8.08 -3.52
CA PRO A 202 -3.12 -7.13 -2.81
C PRO A 202 -4.62 -7.23 -3.18
N MET A 203 -5.07 -8.33 -3.78
CA MET A 203 -6.47 -8.47 -4.24
C MET A 203 -7.32 -9.44 -3.42
N THR A 204 -7.03 -9.60 -2.12
CA THR A 204 -7.81 -10.45 -1.23
C THR A 204 -9.01 -9.69 -0.62
N PRO A 205 -9.98 -10.39 -0.02
CA PRO A 205 -11.00 -9.74 0.80
C PRO A 205 -10.43 -8.90 1.95
N ASP A 206 -9.32 -9.32 2.56
CA ASP A 206 -8.68 -8.56 3.63
C ASP A 206 -7.99 -7.30 3.08
N SER A 207 -7.35 -7.37 1.91
CA SER A 207 -6.79 -6.20 1.24
C SER A 207 -7.87 -5.14 0.97
N ALA A 208 -9.07 -5.57 0.55
CA ALA A 208 -10.22 -4.68 0.34
C ALA A 208 -10.66 -3.97 1.63
N ARG A 209 -10.61 -4.67 2.77
CA ARG A 209 -10.93 -4.12 4.10
C ARG A 209 -9.82 -3.20 4.62
N ILE A 210 -8.58 -3.40 4.17
CA ILE A 210 -7.43 -2.56 4.50
C ILE A 210 -7.46 -1.23 3.73
N PHE A 211 -7.49 -1.29 2.40
CA PHE A 211 -7.20 -0.12 1.56
C PHE A 211 -8.43 0.76 1.28
N GLY A 212 -9.66 0.26 1.45
CA GLY A 212 -10.90 0.95 1.08
C GLY A 212 -11.19 2.32 1.73
N ARG A 213 -10.34 2.82 2.65
CA ARG A 213 -10.45 4.18 3.22
C ARG A 213 -9.13 4.96 3.34
N TYR A 214 -7.96 4.32 3.35
CA TYR A 214 -6.68 4.95 3.77
C TYR A 214 -6.09 5.98 2.78
N ASP A 215 -6.81 7.07 2.53
CA ASP A 215 -6.44 8.18 1.65
C ASP A 215 -5.35 9.10 2.24
N ARG A 216 -4.82 8.79 3.43
CA ARG A 216 -3.88 9.66 4.16
C ARG A 216 -2.44 9.12 4.22
N PRO A 217 -1.44 10.00 4.44
CA PRO A 217 -0.08 9.63 4.80
C PRO A 217 -0.03 8.81 6.10
N PHE A 218 1.10 8.14 6.37
CA PHE A 218 1.36 7.49 7.66
C PHE A 218 1.74 8.54 8.72
N ASP A 219 0.80 9.40 9.12
CA ASP A 219 1.07 10.51 10.05
C ASP A 219 0.61 10.26 11.50
N GLY A 220 0.12 9.05 11.80
CA GLY A 220 -0.39 8.68 13.12
C GLY A 220 -1.92 8.59 13.15
N PHE A 221 -2.46 8.22 14.32
CA PHE A 221 -3.90 8.15 14.61
C PHE A 221 -4.47 9.48 15.08
#